data_AF-A0A7W6AAW7-F1
#
_entry.id   AF-A0A7W6AAW7-F1
#
_cell.length_a   1.000
_cell.length_b   1.000
_cell.length_c   1.000
_cell.angle_alpha   90.00
_cell.angle_beta   90.00
_cell.angle_gamma   90.00
#
_symmetry.space_group_name_H-M   'P 1'
#
loop_
_entity.id
_entity.type
_entity.pdbx_description
1 polymer ?
#
loop_
_entity_poly.entity_id
_entity_poly.type
_entity_poly.pdbx_seq_one_letter_code
_entity_poly.pdbx_strand_id
1 'polypeptide(L)'
;MTGKTPFLATLLATMVALPVSAQSMRRDYPSCDLAQQRRLRAPTGGTIRDTRQAHIAMRANILQADISNARKARRLSQAEAQKLWQSVERVRRDADGFVAKQGFLSAGEATSYGRALDLVAMRVCR
;
A
#
# COMPACT_ATOMS: atom_id res chain seq x y z
N MET A 1 -60.74 28.96 -33.63
CA MET A 1 -60.56 27.49 -33.66
C MET A 1 -59.07 27.20 -33.65
N THR A 2 -58.64 26.30 -32.75
CA THR A 2 -57.46 25.39 -32.86
C THR A 2 -56.06 26.00 -33.09
N GLY A 3 -55.02 25.75 -32.29
CA GLY A 3 -54.84 24.82 -31.17
C GLY A 3 -53.38 24.88 -30.71
N LYS A 4 -53.18 24.76 -29.39
CA LYS A 4 -51.89 24.55 -28.72
C LYS A 4 -51.40 23.11 -28.93
N THR A 5 -50.10 22.92 -29.14
CA THR A 5 -49.37 21.73 -28.63
C THR A 5 -47.85 21.94 -28.62
N PRO A 6 -47.19 21.77 -27.45
CA PRO A 6 -45.74 21.68 -27.32
C PRO A 6 -45.32 20.26 -26.89
N PHE A 7 -44.37 19.57 -27.54
CA PHE A 7 -43.80 18.32 -27.01
C PHE A 7 -42.39 18.07 -27.61
N LEU A 8 -41.34 18.18 -26.78
CA LEU A 8 -40.60 17.09 -26.10
C LEU A 8 -39.30 16.74 -26.85
N ALA A 9 -38.22 17.42 -26.48
CA ALA A 9 -36.86 17.00 -26.79
C ALA A 9 -36.42 15.98 -25.73
N THR A 10 -36.45 14.70 -26.07
CA THR A 10 -35.97 13.62 -25.20
C THR A 10 -34.46 13.51 -25.31
N LEU A 11 -33.73 14.11 -24.36
CA LEU A 11 -32.29 13.89 -24.19
C LEU A 11 -32.06 12.54 -23.51
N LEU A 12 -31.62 11.54 -24.28
CA LEU A 12 -31.14 10.26 -23.74
C LEU A 12 -29.75 10.48 -23.13
N ALA A 13 -29.67 10.56 -21.80
CA ALA A 13 -28.41 10.57 -21.08
C ALA A 13 -27.88 9.13 -20.93
N THR A 14 -26.91 8.73 -21.74
CA THR A 14 -26.16 7.49 -21.55
C THR A 14 -25.25 7.63 -20.32
N MET A 15 -25.62 7.02 -19.19
CA MET A 15 -24.73 6.89 -18.04
C MET A 15 -23.58 5.94 -18.41
N VAL A 16 -22.41 6.51 -18.68
CA VAL A 16 -21.15 5.76 -18.74
C VAL A 16 -20.77 5.40 -17.30
N ALA A 17 -20.91 4.13 -16.94
CA ALA A 17 -20.40 3.61 -15.68
C ALA A 17 -18.86 3.59 -15.73
N LEU A 18 -18.22 4.59 -15.12
CA LEU A 18 -16.77 4.62 -14.95
C LEU A 18 -16.35 3.62 -13.86
N PRO A 19 -15.25 2.86 -14.03
CA PRO A 19 -14.77 1.92 -13.01
C PRO A 19 -14.20 2.69 -11.80
N VAL A 20 -15.01 2.85 -10.76
CA VAL A 20 -14.62 3.41 -9.46
C VAL A 20 -14.06 2.29 -8.59
N SER A 21 -12.79 1.88 -8.74
CA SER A 21 -12.29 0.81 -7.83
C SER A 21 -10.81 0.75 -7.46
N ALA A 22 -9.89 1.56 -8.02
CA ALA A 22 -8.46 1.42 -7.67
C ALA A 22 -7.74 2.73 -7.30
N GLN A 23 -8.21 3.87 -7.79
CA GLN A 23 -7.57 5.16 -7.52
C GLN A 23 -7.85 5.69 -6.10
N SER A 24 -9.00 5.35 -5.52
CA SER A 24 -9.35 5.74 -4.14
C SER A 24 -8.44 5.04 -3.12
N MET A 25 -8.25 3.72 -3.23
CA MET A 25 -7.39 2.96 -2.31
C MET A 25 -5.92 3.40 -2.36
N ARG A 26 -5.40 3.79 -3.53
CA ARG A 26 -4.04 4.37 -3.64
C ARG A 26 -3.88 5.69 -2.89
N ARG A 27 -4.96 6.46 -2.73
CA ARG A 27 -4.94 7.69 -1.91
C ARG A 27 -5.08 7.38 -0.43
N ASP A 28 -5.92 6.40 -0.08
CA ASP A 28 -6.17 6.03 1.31
C ASP A 28 -4.94 5.36 1.95
N TYR A 29 -4.23 4.51 1.19
CA TYR A 29 -3.10 3.71 1.67
C TYR A 29 -1.88 3.86 0.75
N PRO A 30 -0.84 4.60 1.18
CA PRO A 30 0.39 4.77 0.41
C PRO A 30 1.09 3.47 0.01
N SER A 31 0.89 2.38 0.76
CA SER A 31 1.41 1.05 0.39
C SER A 31 0.81 0.46 -0.89
N CYS A 32 -0.35 0.97 -1.35
CA CYS A 32 -1.03 0.46 -2.55
C CYS A 32 -0.44 0.97 -3.87
N ASP A 33 0.42 1.99 -3.85
CA ASP A 33 1.25 2.33 -5.00
C ASP A 33 2.61 1.63 -4.89
N LEU A 34 2.66 0.38 -5.35
CA LEU A 34 3.88 -0.42 -5.33
C LEU A 34 5.03 0.22 -6.13
N ALA A 35 4.71 0.95 -7.21
CA ALA A 35 5.73 1.61 -8.03
C ALA A 35 6.38 2.77 -7.27
N GLN A 36 5.59 3.54 -6.53
CA GLN A 36 6.08 4.60 -5.63
C GLN A 36 6.84 3.99 -4.45
N GLN A 37 6.28 2.98 -3.78
CA GLN A 37 6.89 2.31 -2.62
C GLN A 37 8.29 1.78 -2.93
N ARG A 38 8.48 1.12 -4.08
CA ARG A 38 9.79 0.58 -4.49
C ARG A 38 10.83 1.68 -4.81
N ARG A 39 10.39 2.91 -5.08
CA ARG A 39 11.27 4.06 -5.36
C ARG A 39 11.57 4.90 -4.14
N LEU A 40 10.95 4.61 -2.99
CA LEU A 40 11.18 5.36 -1.76
C LEU A 40 12.67 5.33 -1.39
N ARG A 41 13.21 6.51 -1.08
CA ARG A 41 14.56 6.65 -0.53
C ARG A 41 14.41 7.04 0.92
N ALA A 42 14.74 6.10 1.80
CA ALA A 42 14.73 6.36 3.23
C ALA A 42 16.06 6.99 3.64
N PRO A 43 16.04 8.06 4.46
CA PRO A 43 17.26 8.58 5.05
C PRO A 43 17.86 7.54 6.00
N THR A 44 19.19 7.42 5.99
CA THR A 44 19.95 6.73 7.04
C THR A 44 20.19 7.68 8.20
N GLY A 45 20.30 7.14 9.42
CA GLY A 45 20.48 7.94 10.63
C GLY A 45 20.30 7.12 11.90
N GLY A 46 20.77 7.66 13.03
CA GLY A 46 20.75 6.95 14.30
C GLY A 46 21.52 5.62 14.22
N THR A 47 20.81 4.52 14.46
CA THR A 47 21.35 3.15 14.42
C THR A 47 21.33 2.52 13.02
N ILE A 48 20.59 3.07 12.05
CA ILE A 48 20.51 2.54 10.68
C ILE A 48 21.55 3.23 9.80
N ARG A 49 22.56 2.46 9.40
CA ARG A 49 23.65 2.91 8.51
C ARG A 49 23.52 2.39 7.09
N ASP A 50 22.87 1.24 6.90
CA ASP A 50 22.67 0.66 5.59
C ASP A 50 21.43 1.26 4.90
N THR A 51 21.61 1.73 3.66
CA THR A 51 20.54 2.37 2.89
C THR A 51 19.42 1.40 2.50
N ARG A 52 19.76 0.12 2.29
CA ARG A 52 18.76 -0.91 1.97
C ARG A 52 17.95 -1.30 3.19
N GLN A 53 18.58 -1.42 4.36
CA GLN A 53 17.88 -1.55 5.63
C GLN A 53 16.94 -0.37 5.86
N ALA A 54 17.41 0.86 5.67
CA ALA A 54 16.58 2.06 5.80
C ALA A 54 15.34 1.99 4.89
N HIS A 55 15.54 1.60 3.62
CA HIS A 55 14.44 1.43 2.67
C HIS A 55 13.41 0.39 3.14
N ILE A 56 13.86 -0.79 3.59
CA ILE A 56 12.98 -1.83 4.11
C ILE A 56 12.23 -1.37 5.36
N ALA A 57 12.92 -0.70 6.30
CA ALA A 57 12.32 -0.18 7.52
C ALA A 57 11.24 0.88 7.22
N MET A 58 11.50 1.81 6.31
CA MET A 58 10.52 2.82 5.91
C MET A 58 9.26 2.18 5.31
N ARG A 59 9.43 1.21 4.39
CA ARG A 59 8.29 0.50 3.79
C ARG A 59 7.51 -0.32 4.81
N ALA A 60 8.21 -0.96 5.76
CA ALA A 60 7.59 -1.69 6.85
C ALA A 60 6.73 -0.77 7.73
N ASN A 61 7.23 0.41 8.09
CA ASN A 61 6.51 1.40 8.89
C ASN A 61 5.23 1.88 8.18
N ILE A 62 5.33 2.18 6.88
CA ILE A 62 4.17 2.58 6.06
C ILE A 62 3.12 1.46 6.06
N LEU A 63 3.54 0.21 5.80
CA LEU A 63 2.61 -0.92 5.79
C LEU A 63 1.94 -1.17 7.14
N GLN A 64 2.68 -1.06 8.24
CA GLN A 64 2.12 -1.17 9.58
C GLN A 64 1.05 -0.09 9.84
N ALA A 65 1.32 1.16 9.43
CA ALA A 65 0.33 2.24 9.50
C ALA A 65 -0.92 1.93 8.67
N ASP A 66 -0.74 1.48 7.42
CA ASP A 66 -1.85 1.17 6.51
C ASP A 66 -2.68 -0.03 7.01
N ILE A 67 -2.05 -1.07 7.53
CA ILE A 67 -2.74 -2.20 8.18
C ILE A 67 -3.59 -1.71 9.35
N SER A 68 -3.04 -0.83 10.19
CA SER A 68 -3.78 -0.25 11.32
C SER A 68 -4.96 0.60 10.86
N ASN A 69 -4.79 1.39 9.81
CA ASN A 69 -5.84 2.22 9.24
C ASN A 69 -6.94 1.37 8.59
N ALA A 70 -6.58 0.35 7.81
CA ALA A 70 -7.51 -0.57 7.19
C ALA A 70 -8.33 -1.36 8.23
N ARG A 71 -7.71 -1.75 9.34
CA ARG A 71 -8.41 -2.34 10.48
C ARG A 71 -9.40 -1.36 11.12
N LYS A 72 -8.98 -0.13 11.41
CA LYS A 72 -9.86 0.92 11.98
C LYS A 72 -11.03 1.26 11.05
N ALA A 73 -10.80 1.24 9.75
CA ALA A 73 -11.82 1.42 8.71
C ALA A 73 -12.71 0.19 8.51
N ARG A 74 -12.51 -0.89 9.30
CA ARG A 74 -13.25 -2.16 9.23
C ARG A 74 -13.12 -2.86 7.87
N ARG A 75 -12.05 -2.59 7.12
CA ARG A 75 -11.69 -3.29 5.87
C ARG A 75 -10.91 -4.58 6.12
N LEU A 76 -10.19 -4.65 7.24
CA LEU A 76 -9.54 -5.87 7.73
C LEU A 76 -10.14 -6.26 9.08
N SER A 77 -10.34 -7.56 9.30
CA SER A 77 -10.62 -8.07 10.64
C SER A 77 -9.39 -7.91 11.55
N GLN A 78 -9.60 -7.97 12.87
CA GLN A 78 -8.52 -7.93 13.87
C GLN A 78 -7.48 -9.04 13.59
N ALA A 79 -7.95 -10.26 13.28
CA ALA A 79 -7.08 -11.41 13.05
C ALA A 79 -6.25 -11.26 11.78
N GLU A 80 -6.85 -10.78 10.69
CA GLU A 80 -6.13 -10.51 9.43
C GLU A 80 -5.09 -9.40 9.61
N ALA A 81 -5.49 -8.29 10.24
CA ALA A 81 -4.58 -7.19 10.53
C ALA A 81 -3.39 -7.66 11.39
N GLN A 82 -3.63 -8.47 12.42
CA GLN A 82 -2.57 -9.04 13.25
C GLN A 82 -1.61 -9.93 12.45
N LYS A 83 -2.14 -10.79 11.59
CA LYS A 83 -1.32 -11.68 10.74
C LYS A 83 -0.46 -10.88 9.75
N LEU A 84 -1.02 -9.85 9.12
CA LEU A 84 -0.28 -8.98 8.21
C LEU A 84 0.79 -8.18 8.98
N TRP A 85 0.44 -7.64 10.14
CA TRP A 85 1.39 -6.92 11.00
C TRP A 85 2.59 -7.78 11.39
N GLN A 86 2.35 -9.02 11.82
CA GLN A 86 3.40 -9.98 12.16
C GLN A 86 4.28 -10.34 10.96
N SER A 87 3.70 -10.38 9.76
CA SER A 87 4.46 -10.63 8.53
C SER A 87 5.42 -9.48 8.22
N VAL A 88 4.98 -8.23 8.35
CA VAL A 88 5.83 -7.04 8.20
C VAL A 88 6.92 -7.01 9.27
N GLU A 89 6.55 -7.31 10.51
CA GLU A 89 7.48 -7.30 11.63
C GLU A 89 8.57 -8.39 11.50
N ARG A 90 8.23 -9.56 10.93
CA ARG A 90 9.21 -10.59 10.60
C ARG A 90 10.23 -10.09 9.58
N VAL A 91 9.78 -9.48 8.48
CA VAL A 91 10.68 -8.90 7.47
C VAL A 91 11.63 -7.89 8.09
N ARG A 92 11.13 -7.01 8.96
CA ARG A 92 11.94 -6.00 9.65
C ARG A 92 13.01 -6.65 10.53
N ARG A 93 12.63 -7.61 11.38
CA ARG A 93 13.58 -8.31 12.26
C ARG A 93 14.62 -9.12 11.50
N ASP A 94 14.23 -9.79 10.43
CA ASP A 94 15.15 -10.57 9.62
C ASP A 94 16.17 -9.64 8.95
N ALA A 95 15.70 -8.53 8.35
CA ALA A 95 16.56 -7.51 7.77
C ALA A 95 17.54 -6.90 8.80
N ASP A 96 17.05 -6.51 9.97
CA ASP A 96 17.88 -5.99 11.07
C ASP A 96 18.89 -7.03 11.55
N GLY A 97 18.50 -8.30 11.62
CA GLY A 97 19.36 -9.41 12.00
C GLY A 97 20.48 -9.68 10.99
N PHE A 98 20.21 -9.54 9.69
CA PHE A 98 21.27 -9.63 8.67
C PHE A 98 22.25 -8.47 8.76
N VAL A 99 21.74 -7.24 8.90
CA VAL A 99 22.62 -6.07 9.08
C VAL A 99 23.46 -6.19 10.36
N ALA A 100 22.89 -6.69 11.46
CA ALA A 100 23.64 -6.90 12.69
C ALA A 100 24.78 -7.92 12.52
N LYS A 101 24.63 -8.92 11.64
CA LYS A 101 25.62 -9.97 11.40
C LYS A 101 26.73 -9.57 10.42
N GLN A 102 26.38 -8.90 9.32
CA GLN A 102 27.33 -8.63 8.22
C GLN A 102 27.51 -7.13 7.91
N GLY A 103 26.80 -6.26 8.61
CA GLY A 103 26.91 -4.80 8.49
C GLY A 103 26.04 -4.16 7.40
N PHE A 104 25.41 -4.96 6.53
CA PHE A 104 24.59 -4.46 5.41
C PHE A 104 23.59 -5.49 4.90
N LEU A 105 22.59 -5.05 4.13
CA LEU A 105 21.80 -5.93 3.27
C LEU A 105 22.39 -5.98 1.87
N SER A 106 22.54 -7.17 1.31
CA SER A 106 22.81 -7.36 -0.11
C SER A 106 21.62 -6.92 -0.96
N ALA A 107 21.87 -6.74 -2.27
CA ALA A 107 20.79 -6.43 -3.22
C ALA A 107 19.76 -7.58 -3.30
N GLY A 108 20.20 -8.83 -3.16
CA GLY A 108 19.32 -10.01 -3.17
C GLY A 108 18.39 -10.05 -1.96
N GLU A 109 18.93 -9.87 -0.75
CA GLU A 109 18.14 -9.80 0.49
C GLU A 109 17.13 -8.65 0.43
N ALA A 110 17.58 -7.45 0.05
CA ALA A 110 16.70 -6.30 -0.09
C ALA A 110 15.57 -6.52 -1.11
N THR A 111 15.88 -7.19 -2.23
CA THR A 111 14.86 -7.55 -3.23
C THR A 111 13.87 -8.58 -2.68
N SER A 112 14.36 -9.59 -1.96
CA SER A 112 13.53 -10.62 -1.33
C SER A 112 12.56 -10.02 -0.32
N TYR A 113 13.08 -9.22 0.62
CA TYR A 113 12.27 -8.49 1.58
C TYR A 113 11.31 -7.50 0.93
N GLY A 114 11.77 -6.80 -0.12
CA GLY A 114 10.93 -5.90 -0.90
C GLY A 114 9.72 -6.59 -1.51
N ARG A 115 9.88 -7.82 -2.04
CA ARG A 115 8.79 -8.65 -2.56
C ARG A 115 7.87 -9.15 -1.44
N ALA A 116 8.42 -9.53 -0.29
CA ALA A 116 7.62 -9.94 0.87
C ALA A 116 6.69 -8.79 1.33
N LEU A 117 7.18 -7.56 1.36
CA LEU A 117 6.37 -6.38 1.66
C LEU A 117 5.31 -6.11 0.57
N ASP A 118 5.63 -6.32 -0.71
CA ASP A 118 4.64 -6.20 -1.80
C ASP A 118 3.47 -7.19 -1.64
N LEU A 119 3.75 -8.42 -1.19
CA LEU A 119 2.72 -9.43 -0.92
C LEU A 119 1.77 -8.99 0.21
N VAL A 120 2.30 -8.34 1.25
CA VAL A 120 1.48 -7.77 2.32
C VAL A 120 0.63 -6.61 1.79
N ALA A 121 1.24 -5.68 1.04
CA ALA A 121 0.53 -4.56 0.43
C ALA A 121 -0.66 -5.04 -0.42
N MET A 122 -0.45 -6.05 -1.28
CA MET A 122 -1.53 -6.63 -2.08
C MET A 122 -2.69 -7.24 -1.27
N ARG A 123 -2.51 -7.51 0.03
CA ARG A 123 -3.59 -7.95 0.93
C ARG A 123 -4.30 -6.78 1.60
N VAL A 124 -3.58 -5.71 1.92
CA VAL A 124 -4.15 -4.47 2.47
C VAL A 124 -4.97 -3.71 1.42
N CYS A 125 -4.56 -3.81 0.16
CA CYS A 125 -5.11 -3.05 -0.97
C CYS A 125 -6.22 -3.77 -1.74
N ARG A 126 -6.80 -4.84 -1.17
CA ARG A 126 -8.00 -5.50 -1.70
C ARG A 126 -9.22 -5.02 -0.93
#